data_AF-A0A2W4LFQ4-F1
#
_entry.id   AF-A0A2W4LFQ4-F1
#
_cell.length_a   1.000
_cell.length_b   1.000
_cell.length_c   1.000
_cell.angle_alpha   90.00
_cell.angle_beta   90.00
_cell.angle_gamma   90.00
#
_symmetry.space_group_name_H-M   'P 1'
#
loop_
_entity.id
_entity.type
_entity.pdbx_description
1 polymer ?
#
loop_
_entity_poly.entity_id
_entity_poly.type
_entity_poly.pdbx_seq_one_letter_code
_entity_poly.pdbx_strand_id
1 'polypeptide(L)'
;QSGAKMSKSLGNGLLVSEVLSRCPAPALRYALAGVHYRSMLEFSDAVLDDATAAWHRLAGFVARASEKVGAPAADAVAAAELPVAFVEAMDDDLAVPRALALIHETVRVGNTALSSGDDAALSAALLSVRAMLDVLGLDPGSEQWRQESGTASAALTALDALVSADLAARAEARAVKDWAAADAIRDRLAAAGIVIEDAPDGARWSLSEDA
;
A
#
# COMPACT_ATOMS: atom_id res chain seq x y z
N GLN A 1 -12.21 -3.38 -22.74
CA GLN A 1 -11.89 -2.00 -23.16
C GLN A 1 -13.01 -1.10 -22.68
N SER A 2 -12.76 -0.19 -21.74
CA SER A 2 -13.76 0.78 -21.29
C SER A 2 -13.15 2.17 -21.07
N GLY A 3 -12.34 2.64 -22.02
CA GLY A 3 -11.78 4.00 -22.05
C GLY A 3 -12.77 5.05 -22.53
N ALA A 4 -14.06 4.89 -22.21
CA ALA A 4 -15.06 5.88 -22.54
C ALA A 4 -14.94 7.06 -21.57
N LYS A 5 -14.73 8.26 -22.11
CA LYS A 5 -14.70 9.50 -21.34
C LYS A 5 -15.91 9.58 -20.39
N MET A 6 -15.67 9.74 -19.09
CA MET A 6 -16.73 10.03 -18.14
C MET A 6 -17.23 11.47 -18.33
N SER A 7 -18.53 11.65 -18.58
CA SER A 7 -19.15 12.97 -18.57
C SER A 7 -20.60 12.91 -18.08
N LYS A 8 -21.06 14.01 -17.46
CA LYS A 8 -22.48 14.17 -17.11
C LYS A 8 -23.40 14.07 -18.33
N SER A 9 -22.93 14.50 -19.51
CA SER A 9 -23.69 14.43 -20.76
C SER A 9 -23.75 13.02 -21.37
N LEU A 10 -22.81 12.14 -21.04
CA LEU A 10 -22.76 10.74 -21.47
C LEU A 10 -23.46 9.80 -20.47
N GLY A 11 -23.91 10.31 -19.32
CA GLY A 11 -24.63 9.54 -18.30
C GLY A 11 -23.78 8.49 -17.56
N ASN A 12 -22.47 8.47 -17.79
CA ASN A 12 -21.51 7.49 -17.23
C ASN A 12 -20.60 8.09 -16.14
N GLY A 13 -20.99 9.22 -15.55
CA GLY A 13 -20.28 9.80 -14.41
C GLY A 13 -20.64 9.10 -13.10
N LEU A 14 -19.63 8.71 -12.32
CA LEU A 14 -19.82 8.16 -10.99
C LEU A 14 -19.81 9.28 -9.94
N LEU A 15 -20.71 9.19 -8.96
CA LEU A 15 -20.70 10.08 -7.80
C LEU A 15 -19.62 9.62 -6.81
N VAL A 16 -18.89 10.57 -6.23
CA VAL A 16 -17.87 10.27 -5.20
C VAL A 16 -18.50 9.50 -4.03
N SER A 17 -19.70 9.88 -3.59
CA SER A 17 -20.43 9.18 -2.54
C SER A 17 -20.72 7.71 -2.87
N GLU A 18 -20.96 7.40 -4.13
CA GLU A 18 -21.20 6.02 -4.59
C GLU A 18 -19.90 5.21 -4.55
N VAL A 19 -18.80 5.79 -5.03
CA VAL A 19 -17.49 5.14 -5.00
C VAL A 19 -17.01 4.90 -3.56
N LEU A 20 -17.19 5.89 -2.68
CA LEU A 20 -16.83 5.79 -1.26
C LEU A 20 -17.69 4.79 -0.47
N SER A 21 -18.82 4.32 -1.03
CA SER A 21 -19.55 3.20 -0.43
C SER A 21 -18.84 1.85 -0.62
N ARG A 22 -17.85 1.80 -1.53
CA ARG A 22 -17.16 0.56 -1.96
C ARG A 22 -15.70 0.51 -1.53
N CYS A 23 -15.06 1.64 -1.29
CA CYS A 23 -13.67 1.70 -0.85
C CYS A 23 -13.43 2.84 0.17
N PRO A 24 -12.37 2.74 1.00
CA PRO A 24 -11.97 3.82 1.88
C PRO A 24 -11.63 5.10 1.09
N ALA A 25 -11.95 6.27 1.66
CA ALA A 25 -11.59 7.57 1.09
C ALA A 25 -10.11 7.73 0.70
N PRO A 26 -9.12 7.31 1.53
CA PRO A 26 -7.72 7.41 1.17
C PRO A 26 -7.33 6.45 0.04
N ALA A 27 -8.02 5.31 -0.12
CA ALA A 27 -7.81 4.41 -1.25
C ALA A 27 -8.27 5.07 -2.56
N LEU A 28 -9.43 5.74 -2.57
CA LEU A 28 -9.85 6.54 -3.72
C LEU A 28 -8.85 7.66 -4.03
N ARG A 29 -8.37 8.37 -3.01
CA ARG A 29 -7.33 9.40 -3.19
C ARG A 29 -6.05 8.81 -3.78
N TYR A 30 -5.61 7.66 -3.29
CA TYR A 30 -4.45 6.93 -3.80
C TYR A 30 -4.63 6.56 -5.28
N ALA A 31 -5.79 6.02 -5.66
CA ALA A 31 -6.10 5.67 -7.04
C ALA A 31 -6.01 6.89 -7.99
N LEU A 32 -6.57 8.02 -7.56
CA LEU A 32 -6.55 9.26 -8.35
C LEU A 32 -5.16 9.88 -8.45
N ALA A 33 -4.36 9.81 -7.37
CA ALA A 33 -3.00 10.35 -7.33
C ALA A 33 -1.98 9.43 -8.03
N GLY A 34 -2.23 8.12 -8.08
CA GLY A 34 -1.32 7.11 -8.60
C GLY A 34 -1.05 7.17 -10.10
N VAL A 35 -1.79 8.01 -10.85
CA VAL A 35 -1.57 8.28 -12.27
C VAL A 35 -1.09 9.71 -12.43
N HIS A 36 -0.16 9.95 -13.36
CA HIS A 36 0.32 11.28 -13.68
C HIS A 36 -0.86 12.19 -14.05
N TYR A 37 -0.92 13.42 -13.50
CA TYR A 37 -2.09 14.29 -13.62
C TYR A 37 -2.46 14.69 -15.06
N ARG A 38 -1.49 14.60 -15.98
CA ARG A 38 -1.64 14.87 -17.43
C ARG A 38 -2.04 13.65 -18.25
N SER A 39 -2.06 12.47 -17.65
CA SER A 39 -2.40 11.22 -18.31
C SER A 39 -3.89 10.93 -18.22
N MET A 40 -4.39 10.11 -19.16
CA MET A 40 -5.75 9.61 -19.07
C MET A 40 -5.84 8.63 -17.90
N LEU A 41 -6.71 8.92 -16.93
CA LEU A 41 -7.04 7.99 -15.87
C LEU A 41 -8.14 7.04 -16.37
N GLU A 42 -7.77 5.79 -16.60
CA GLU A 42 -8.71 4.70 -16.80
C GLU A 42 -9.24 4.27 -15.43
N PHE A 43 -10.49 4.62 -15.14
CA PHE A 43 -11.13 4.24 -13.88
C PHE A 43 -11.84 2.90 -14.03
N SER A 44 -11.56 1.97 -13.13
CA SER A 44 -12.20 0.67 -13.07
C SER A 44 -12.25 0.16 -11.63
N ASP A 45 -13.06 -0.86 -11.39
CA ASP A 45 -13.14 -1.51 -10.08
C ASP A 45 -11.80 -2.12 -9.68
N ALA A 46 -11.10 -2.77 -10.63
CA ALA A 46 -9.75 -3.29 -10.39
C ALA A 46 -8.76 -2.21 -9.93
N VAL A 47 -8.85 -0.98 -10.46
CA VAL A 47 -8.00 0.15 -10.02
C VAL A 47 -8.32 0.54 -8.57
N LEU A 48 -9.59 0.49 -8.16
CA LEU A 48 -9.97 0.75 -6.77
C LEU A 48 -9.50 -0.36 -5.82
N ASP A 49 -9.60 -1.62 -6.25
CA ASP A 49 -9.18 -2.77 -5.46
C ASP A 49 -7.66 -2.74 -5.23
N ASP A 50 -6.89 -2.48 -6.30
CA ASP A 50 -5.44 -2.33 -6.23
C ASP A 50 -5.03 -1.17 -5.31
N ALA A 51 -5.71 -0.03 -5.42
CA ALA A 51 -5.46 1.13 -4.57
C ALA A 51 -5.84 0.88 -3.10
N THR A 52 -6.91 0.14 -2.85
CA THR A 52 -7.34 -0.28 -1.50
C THR A 52 -6.30 -1.19 -0.87
N ALA A 53 -5.83 -2.19 -1.60
CA ALA A 53 -4.77 -3.07 -1.14
C ALA A 53 -3.45 -2.29 -0.88
N ALA A 54 -3.09 -1.35 -1.75
CA ALA A 54 -1.92 -0.50 -1.55
C ALA A 54 -2.04 0.38 -0.31
N TRP A 55 -3.20 1.02 -0.10
CA TRP A 55 -3.49 1.79 1.10
C TRP A 55 -3.35 0.95 2.37
N HIS A 56 -3.93 -0.25 2.39
CA HIS A 56 -3.84 -1.13 3.56
C HIS A 56 -2.40 -1.55 3.88
N ARG A 57 -1.57 -1.81 2.87
CA ARG A 57 -0.14 -2.10 3.08
C ARG A 57 0.60 -0.91 3.71
N LEU A 58 0.35 0.31 3.24
CA LEU A 58 0.95 1.52 3.79
C LEU A 58 0.48 1.77 5.24
N ALA A 59 -0.83 1.72 5.47
CA ALA A 59 -1.41 1.90 6.80
C ALA A 59 -0.93 0.82 7.78
N GLY A 60 -0.87 -0.44 7.34
CA GLY A 60 -0.39 -1.57 8.14
C GLY A 60 1.09 -1.45 8.51
N PHE A 61 1.96 -0.98 7.61
CA PHE A 61 3.35 -0.67 7.94
C PHE A 61 3.44 0.45 8.98
N VAL A 62 2.75 1.58 8.75
CA VAL A 62 2.76 2.74 9.65
C VAL A 62 2.27 2.36 11.05
N ALA A 63 1.21 1.56 11.16
CA ALA A 63 0.68 1.09 12.43
C ALA A 63 1.69 0.21 13.19
N ARG A 64 2.20 -0.86 12.55
CA ARG A 64 3.15 -1.79 13.17
C ARG A 64 4.46 -1.11 13.59
N ALA A 65 5.00 -0.26 12.73
CA ALA A 65 6.20 0.50 13.05
C ALA A 65 5.95 1.46 14.23
N SER A 66 4.83 2.18 14.21
CA SER A 66 4.45 3.10 15.30
C SER A 66 4.25 2.40 16.64
N GLU A 67 3.70 1.19 16.64
CA GLU A 67 3.57 0.35 17.85
C GLU A 67 4.95 -0.04 18.40
N LYS A 68 5.91 -0.34 17.52
CA LYS A 68 7.25 -0.80 17.90
C LYS A 68 8.17 0.32 18.38
N VAL A 69 8.23 1.45 17.67
CA VAL A 69 9.22 2.53 17.93
C VAL A 69 8.58 3.86 18.33
N GLY A 70 7.27 3.90 18.49
CA GLY A 70 6.50 5.11 18.75
C GLY A 70 6.09 5.84 17.47
N ALA A 71 4.86 6.37 17.46
CA ALA A 71 4.38 7.19 16.36
C ALA A 71 5.07 8.57 16.37
N PRO A 72 5.65 9.04 15.25
CA PRO A 72 6.17 10.40 15.20
C PRO A 72 5.04 11.42 15.32
N ALA A 73 5.32 12.53 16.00
CA ALA A 73 4.38 13.64 16.14
C ALA A 73 4.15 14.33 14.79
N ALA A 74 2.99 14.96 14.62
CA ALA A 74 2.60 15.55 13.32
C ALA A 74 3.53 16.69 12.87
N ASP A 75 4.03 17.49 13.81
CA ASP A 75 5.04 18.52 13.58
C ASP A 75 6.39 17.94 13.13
N ALA A 76 6.80 16.82 13.72
CA ALA A 76 8.00 16.09 13.30
C ALA A 76 7.86 15.53 11.87
N VAL A 77 6.69 15.01 11.50
CA VAL A 77 6.41 14.55 10.14
C VAL A 77 6.46 15.71 9.14
N ALA A 78 5.81 16.83 9.45
CA ALA A 78 5.78 18.00 8.58
C ALA A 78 7.15 18.69 8.41
N ALA A 79 8.02 18.59 9.42
CA ALA A 79 9.36 19.17 9.40
C ALA A 79 10.46 18.21 8.91
N ALA A 80 10.12 16.95 8.60
CA ALA A 80 11.09 15.94 8.22
C ALA A 80 11.74 16.28 6.86
N GLU A 81 13.04 16.02 6.76
CA GLU A 81 13.73 16.08 5.47
C GLU A 81 13.26 14.95 4.56
N LEU A 82 12.82 15.31 3.35
CA LEU A 82 12.38 14.35 2.35
C LEU A 82 13.61 13.75 1.62
N PRO A 83 13.57 12.47 1.23
CA PRO A 83 14.61 11.87 0.41
C PRO A 83 14.81 12.66 -0.90
N VAL A 84 16.07 12.93 -1.26
CA VAL A 84 16.41 13.70 -2.48
C VAL A 84 15.72 13.12 -3.73
N ALA A 85 15.75 11.80 -3.91
CA ALA A 85 15.12 11.14 -5.06
C ALA A 85 13.59 11.35 -5.12
N PHE A 86 12.94 11.50 -3.96
CA PHE A 86 11.50 11.81 -3.88
C PHE A 86 11.25 13.27 -4.26
N VAL A 87 12.05 14.20 -3.75
CA VAL A 87 11.97 15.62 -4.13
C VAL A 87 12.17 15.79 -5.63
N GLU A 88 13.21 15.17 -6.19
CA GLU A 88 13.46 15.18 -7.64
C GLU A 88 12.31 14.56 -8.45
N ALA A 89 11.56 13.60 -7.89
CA ALA A 89 10.40 13.02 -8.56
C ALA A 89 9.20 13.99 -8.55
N MET A 90 9.01 14.70 -7.46
CA MET A 90 7.93 15.67 -7.34
C MET A 90 8.21 16.95 -8.14
N ASP A 91 9.47 17.38 -8.21
CA ASP A 91 9.90 18.54 -9.01
C ASP A 91 9.88 18.25 -10.53
N ASP A 92 9.96 16.98 -10.92
CA ASP A 92 9.81 16.51 -12.30
C ASP A 92 8.34 16.35 -12.68
N ASP A 93 7.65 17.47 -12.89
CA ASP A 93 6.24 17.56 -13.29
C ASP A 93 5.28 16.74 -12.41
N LEU A 94 5.51 16.69 -11.10
CA LEU A 94 4.71 15.88 -10.17
C LEU A 94 4.64 14.40 -10.61
N ALA A 95 5.79 13.76 -10.82
CA ALA A 95 5.86 12.33 -11.17
C ALA A 95 5.48 11.43 -9.98
N VAL A 96 4.21 11.52 -9.52
CA VAL A 96 3.65 10.76 -8.39
C VAL A 96 3.85 9.24 -8.54
N PRO A 97 3.73 8.61 -9.73
CA PRO A 97 4.04 7.18 -9.85
C PRO A 97 5.47 6.83 -9.42
N ARG A 98 6.44 7.68 -9.74
CA ARG A 98 7.86 7.52 -9.32
C ARG A 98 8.01 7.78 -7.83
N ALA A 99 7.33 8.79 -7.30
CA ALA A 99 7.31 9.10 -5.87
C ALA A 99 6.71 7.95 -5.03
N LEU A 100 5.61 7.34 -5.49
CA LEU A 100 5.00 6.17 -4.85
C LEU A 100 5.93 4.95 -4.84
N ALA A 101 6.69 4.73 -5.92
CA ALA A 101 7.67 3.65 -5.96
C ALA A 101 8.73 3.80 -4.86
N LEU A 102 9.23 5.03 -4.63
CA LEU A 102 10.19 5.34 -3.56
C LEU A 102 9.58 5.15 -2.16
N ILE A 103 8.30 5.47 -1.99
CA ILE A 103 7.58 5.19 -0.73
C ILE A 103 7.55 3.68 -0.46
N HIS A 104 7.15 2.87 -1.46
CA HIS A 104 7.10 1.40 -1.31
C HIS A 104 8.49 0.79 -1.08
N GLU A 105 9.54 1.33 -1.70
CA GLU A 105 10.92 0.93 -1.43
C GLU A 105 11.32 1.23 0.03
N THR A 106 10.98 2.42 0.54
CA THR A 106 11.24 2.81 1.93
C THR A 106 10.46 1.94 2.92
N VAL A 107 9.21 1.57 2.59
CA VAL A 107 8.42 0.60 3.36
C VAL A 107 9.09 -0.78 3.38
N ARG A 108 9.68 -1.23 2.25
CA ARG A 108 10.43 -2.49 2.21
C ARG A 108 11.63 -2.45 3.16
N VAL A 109 12.41 -1.38 3.14
CA VAL A 109 13.52 -1.16 4.07
C VAL A 109 13.03 -1.17 5.53
N GLY A 110 11.92 -0.48 5.81
CA GLY A 110 11.31 -0.44 7.13
C GLY A 110 10.83 -1.82 7.62
N ASN A 111 10.20 -2.62 6.76
CA ASN A 111 9.80 -3.99 7.13
C ASN A 111 11.02 -4.89 7.41
N THR A 112 12.11 -4.74 6.65
CA THR A 112 13.38 -5.42 6.96
C THR A 112 13.89 -5.02 8.34
N ALA A 113 13.95 -3.72 8.64
CA ALA A 113 14.38 -3.23 9.95
C ALA A 113 13.48 -3.74 11.11
N LEU A 114 12.17 -3.79 10.89
CA LEU A 114 11.21 -4.37 11.83
C LEU A 114 11.51 -5.85 12.10
N SER A 115 11.82 -6.62 11.05
CA SER A 115 12.12 -8.06 11.18
C SER A 115 13.48 -8.33 11.85
N SER A 116 14.48 -7.47 11.63
CA SER A 116 15.81 -7.59 12.21
C SER A 116 15.93 -6.97 13.60
N GLY A 117 14.88 -6.29 14.09
CA GLY A 117 14.90 -5.58 15.37
C GLY A 117 15.78 -4.33 15.39
N ASP A 118 16.02 -3.72 14.23
CA ASP A 118 16.75 -2.45 14.12
C ASP A 118 15.79 -1.27 14.32
N ASP A 119 15.54 -0.93 15.58
CA ASP A 119 14.58 0.11 15.96
C ASP A 119 14.98 1.50 15.44
N ALA A 120 16.29 1.76 15.26
CA ALA A 120 16.77 3.04 14.74
C ALA A 120 16.46 3.18 13.24
N ALA A 121 16.76 2.15 12.44
CA ALA A 121 16.44 2.12 11.03
C ALA A 121 14.91 2.12 10.80
N LEU A 122 14.16 1.40 11.64
CA LEU A 122 12.70 1.37 11.57
C LEU A 122 12.09 2.75 11.86
N SER A 123 12.57 3.47 12.87
CA SER A 123 12.11 4.82 13.20
C SER A 123 12.39 5.82 12.08
N ALA A 124 13.59 5.76 11.49
CA ALA A 124 13.93 6.59 10.34
C ALA A 124 13.05 6.29 9.11
N ALA A 125 12.82 5.02 8.80
CA ALA A 125 11.95 4.60 7.71
C ALA A 125 10.49 5.03 7.95
N LEU A 126 9.97 4.88 9.17
CA LEU A 126 8.63 5.32 9.54
C LEU A 126 8.45 6.83 9.35
N LEU A 127 9.38 7.65 9.85
CA LEU A 127 9.31 9.10 9.69
C LEU A 127 9.34 9.50 8.21
N SER A 128 10.26 8.92 7.44
CA SER A 128 10.41 9.20 6.00
C SER A 128 9.15 8.81 5.20
N VAL A 129 8.60 7.61 5.44
CA VAL A 129 7.35 7.16 4.79
C VAL A 129 6.19 8.09 5.10
N ARG A 130 6.01 8.45 6.38
CA ARG A 130 4.92 9.35 6.78
C ARG A 130 5.09 10.74 6.18
N ALA A 131 6.30 11.28 6.13
CA ALA A 131 6.58 12.59 5.53
C ALA A 131 6.28 12.62 4.02
N MET A 132 6.74 11.60 3.28
CA MET A 132 6.44 11.50 1.85
C MET A 132 4.94 11.33 1.58
N LEU A 133 4.23 10.56 2.42
CA LEU A 133 2.79 10.38 2.31
C LEU A 133 2.01 11.64 2.70
N ASP A 134 2.48 12.42 3.67
CA ASP A 134 1.88 13.69 4.08
C ASP A 134 1.87 14.70 2.92
N VAL A 135 2.95 14.78 2.14
CA VAL A 135 3.01 15.59 0.90
C VAL A 135 1.90 15.22 -0.08
N LEU A 136 1.53 13.94 -0.16
CA LEU A 136 0.44 13.46 -1.02
C LEU A 136 -0.94 13.55 -0.35
N GLY A 137 -1.02 13.97 0.92
CA GLY A 137 -2.24 13.95 1.73
C GLY A 137 -2.74 12.54 2.03
N LEU A 138 -1.80 11.59 2.17
CA LEU A 138 -2.04 10.15 2.34
C LEU A 138 -1.33 9.59 3.59
N ASP A 139 -0.91 10.41 4.56
CA ASP A 139 -0.31 9.89 5.82
C ASP A 139 -1.39 9.15 6.65
N PRO A 140 -1.31 7.81 6.83
CA PRO A 140 -2.26 7.06 7.65
C PRO A 140 -2.27 7.49 9.12
N GLY A 141 -1.18 8.10 9.59
CA GLY A 141 -1.05 8.66 10.93
C GLY A 141 -1.61 10.07 11.09
N SER A 142 -2.07 10.72 10.00
CA SER A 142 -2.65 12.07 10.04
C SER A 142 -4.04 12.08 10.69
N GLU A 143 -4.47 13.23 11.20
CA GLU A 143 -5.80 13.38 11.81
C GLU A 143 -6.93 12.99 10.85
N GLN A 144 -6.74 13.28 9.57
CA GLN A 144 -7.70 12.99 8.52
C GLN A 144 -8.00 11.49 8.39
N TRP A 145 -6.99 10.62 8.52
CA TRP A 145 -7.11 9.19 8.21
C TRP A 145 -7.06 8.27 9.43
N ARG A 146 -6.64 8.75 10.61
CA ARG A 146 -6.50 7.94 11.83
C ARG A 146 -7.76 7.15 12.24
N GLN A 147 -8.96 7.67 11.97
CA GLN A 147 -10.23 7.03 12.35
C GLN A 147 -10.65 5.89 11.40
N GLU A 148 -10.28 5.95 10.11
CA GLU A 148 -10.61 4.90 9.13
C GLU A 148 -9.71 3.65 9.27
N SER A 149 -8.57 3.81 9.93
CA SER A 149 -7.61 2.73 10.24
C SER A 149 -8.06 1.76 11.33
N GLY A 150 -9.25 1.93 11.92
CA GLY A 150 -9.57 1.36 13.24
C GLY A 150 -10.17 -0.05 13.29
N THR A 151 -10.96 -0.50 12.31
CA THR A 151 -11.79 -1.71 12.50
C THR A 151 -11.63 -2.80 11.45
N ALA A 152 -11.73 -2.48 10.15
CA ALA A 152 -11.42 -3.45 9.08
C ALA A 152 -9.90 -3.67 8.92
N SER A 153 -9.11 -2.64 9.24
CA SER A 153 -7.67 -2.61 9.05
C SER A 153 -6.91 -3.56 9.98
N ALA A 154 -7.31 -3.74 11.24
CA ALA A 154 -6.54 -4.56 12.19
C ALA A 154 -6.53 -6.05 11.81
N ALA A 155 -7.68 -6.59 11.38
CA ALA A 155 -7.78 -7.98 10.93
C ALA A 155 -7.03 -8.20 9.61
N LEU A 156 -7.21 -7.31 8.63
CA LEU A 156 -6.47 -7.35 7.36
C LEU A 156 -4.96 -7.14 7.56
N THR A 157 -4.54 -6.29 8.51
CA THR A 157 -3.13 -6.05 8.85
C THR A 157 -2.50 -7.25 9.53
N ALA A 158 -3.21 -7.86 10.49
CA ALA A 158 -2.76 -9.09 11.13
C ALA A 158 -2.63 -10.23 10.09
N LEU A 159 -3.58 -10.30 9.16
CA LEU A 159 -3.54 -11.26 8.08
C LEU A 159 -2.37 -10.99 7.12
N ASP A 160 -2.16 -9.75 6.69
CA ASP A 160 -1.04 -9.36 5.80
C ASP A 160 0.33 -9.73 6.40
N ALA A 161 0.51 -9.53 7.71
CA ALA A 161 1.75 -9.91 8.39
C ALA A 161 1.99 -11.44 8.35
N LEU A 162 0.94 -12.23 8.57
CA LEU A 162 1.01 -13.68 8.50
C LEU A 162 1.28 -14.17 7.07
N VAL A 163 0.56 -13.60 6.09
CA VAL A 163 0.71 -13.97 4.68
C VAL A 163 2.08 -13.54 4.14
N SER A 164 2.59 -12.36 4.52
CA SER A 164 3.91 -11.89 4.10
C SER A 164 5.04 -12.83 4.52
N ALA A 165 4.97 -13.38 5.74
CA ALA A 165 5.95 -14.36 6.21
C ALA A 165 5.89 -15.65 5.38
N ASP A 166 4.69 -16.11 5.04
CA ASP A 166 4.48 -17.28 4.19
C ASP A 166 4.95 -17.04 2.74
N LEU A 167 4.72 -15.85 2.19
CA LEU A 167 5.21 -15.47 0.86
C LEU A 167 6.74 -15.43 0.81
N ALA A 168 7.38 -14.92 1.87
CA ALA A 168 8.85 -14.94 1.99
C ALA A 168 9.39 -16.38 2.07
N ALA A 169 8.79 -17.23 2.89
CA ALA A 169 9.16 -18.65 2.98
C ALA A 169 8.98 -19.38 1.64
N ARG A 170 7.89 -19.08 0.91
CA ARG A 170 7.65 -19.61 -0.44
C ARG A 170 8.70 -19.11 -1.45
N ALA A 171 9.09 -17.84 -1.38
CA ALA A 171 10.13 -17.29 -2.25
C ALA A 171 11.49 -17.96 -2.02
N GLU A 172 11.86 -18.20 -0.75
CA GLU A 172 13.08 -18.93 -0.38
C GLU A 172 13.04 -20.37 -0.91
N ALA A 173 11.93 -21.08 -0.70
CA ALA A 173 11.73 -22.44 -1.22
C ALA A 173 11.92 -22.50 -2.74
N ARG A 174 11.36 -21.52 -3.49
CA ARG A 174 11.57 -21.42 -4.94
C ARG A 174 13.02 -21.11 -5.32
N ALA A 175 13.72 -20.28 -4.55
CA ALA A 175 15.12 -19.95 -4.79
C ALA A 175 16.03 -21.19 -4.67
N VAL A 176 15.78 -22.05 -3.69
CA VAL A 176 16.49 -23.34 -3.53
C VAL A 176 15.91 -24.48 -4.36
N LYS A 177 14.90 -24.19 -5.21
CA LYS A 177 14.18 -25.15 -6.07
C LYS A 177 13.45 -26.27 -5.32
N ASP A 178 13.05 -26.00 -4.08
CA ASP A 178 12.13 -26.86 -3.33
C ASP A 178 10.68 -26.54 -3.72
N TRP A 179 10.26 -27.13 -4.84
CA TRP A 179 8.91 -26.93 -5.39
C TRP A 179 7.81 -27.50 -4.47
N ALA A 180 8.11 -28.59 -3.75
CA ALA A 180 7.15 -29.24 -2.86
C ALA A 180 6.80 -28.33 -1.67
N ALA A 181 7.81 -27.70 -1.05
CA ALA A 181 7.58 -26.74 0.03
C ALA A 181 6.84 -25.48 -0.46
N ALA A 182 7.20 -24.98 -1.65
CA ALA A 182 6.54 -23.81 -2.24
C ALA A 182 5.05 -24.07 -2.56
N ASP A 183 4.72 -25.24 -3.09
CA ASP A 183 3.33 -25.65 -3.38
C ASP A 183 2.53 -25.88 -2.09
N ALA A 184 3.13 -26.51 -1.07
CA ALA A 184 2.46 -26.71 0.22
C ALA A 184 2.07 -25.38 0.90
N ILE A 185 2.92 -24.35 0.78
CA ILE A 185 2.60 -23.00 1.29
C ILE A 185 1.46 -22.37 0.50
N ARG A 186 1.50 -22.46 -0.84
CA ARG A 186 0.44 -21.93 -1.71
C ARG A 186 -0.90 -22.59 -1.39
N ASP A 187 -0.93 -23.91 -1.27
CA ASP A 187 -2.16 -24.67 -1.07
C ASP A 187 -2.77 -24.40 0.31
N ARG A 188 -1.93 -24.22 1.34
CA ARG A 188 -2.39 -23.80 2.67
C ARG A 188 -3.01 -22.41 2.66
N LEU A 189 -2.39 -21.46 1.95
CA LEU A 189 -2.94 -20.11 1.80
C LEU A 189 -4.26 -20.13 1.02
N ALA A 190 -4.33 -20.88 -0.08
CA ALA A 190 -5.56 -21.06 -0.84
C ALA A 190 -6.69 -21.67 0.00
N ALA A 191 -6.38 -22.68 0.83
CA ALA A 191 -7.35 -23.28 1.76
C ALA A 191 -7.86 -22.32 2.83
N ALA A 192 -7.09 -21.27 3.16
CA ALA A 192 -7.50 -20.19 4.05
C ALA A 192 -8.23 -19.05 3.32
N GLY A 193 -8.58 -19.24 2.04
CA GLY A 193 -9.24 -18.22 1.21
C GLY A 193 -8.29 -17.13 0.73
N ILE A 194 -6.99 -17.41 0.62
CA ILE A 194 -5.97 -16.43 0.19
C ILE A 194 -5.39 -16.86 -1.16
N VAL A 195 -5.57 -16.01 -2.17
CA VAL A 195 -5.07 -16.21 -3.52
C VAL A 195 -3.73 -15.51 -3.66
N ILE A 196 -2.76 -16.17 -4.30
CA ILE A 196 -1.41 -15.62 -4.53
C ILE A 196 -1.21 -15.41 -6.03
N GLU A 197 -0.80 -14.20 -6.41
CA GLU A 197 -0.34 -13.87 -7.75
C GLU A 197 1.17 -13.59 -7.75
N ASP A 198 1.92 -14.31 -8.57
CA ASP A 198 3.34 -14.05 -8.76
C ASP A 198 3.52 -12.87 -9.73
N ALA A 199 4.27 -11.83 -9.33
CA ALA A 199 4.65 -10.72 -10.20
C ALA A 199 6.18 -10.51 -10.20
N PRO A 200 6.76 -9.82 -11.21
CA PRO A 200 8.20 -9.59 -11.31
C PRO A 200 8.81 -8.83 -10.13
N ASP A 201 7.98 -8.06 -9.41
CA ASP A 201 8.32 -7.25 -8.24
C ASP A 201 8.03 -7.95 -6.89
N GLY A 202 7.52 -9.19 -6.93
CA GLY A 202 7.18 -9.99 -5.76
C GLY A 202 5.81 -10.64 -5.87
N ALA A 203 5.52 -11.59 -4.99
CA ALA A 203 4.19 -12.19 -4.91
C ALA A 203 3.19 -11.23 -4.22
N ARG A 204 2.02 -11.05 -4.81
CA ARG A 204 0.87 -10.33 -4.25
C ARG A 204 -0.19 -11.32 -3.78
N TRP A 205 -1.04 -10.92 -2.84
CA TRP A 205 -2.13 -11.75 -2.36
C TRP A 205 -3.45 -10.98 -2.28
N SER A 206 -4.55 -11.71 -2.42
CA SER A 206 -5.92 -11.21 -2.24
C SER A 206 -6.77 -12.25 -1.50
N LEU A 207 -7.92 -11.83 -0.96
CA LEU A 207 -8.92 -12.76 -0.44
C LEU A 207 -9.74 -13.33 -1.59
N SER A 208 -10.06 -14.62 -1.52
CA SER A 208 -11.01 -15.29 -2.40
C SER A 208 -12.41 -14.71 -2.17
N GLU A 209 -13.10 -14.33 -3.25
CA GLU A 209 -14.47 -13.79 -3.19
C GLU A 209 -15.52 -14.85 -2.77
N ASP A 210 -15.15 -16.13 -2.70
CA ASP A 210 -16.05 -17.26 -2.36
C ASP A 210 -15.99 -17.71 -0.88
N ALA A 211 -15.60 -16.85 0.07
CA ALA A 211 -15.50 -17.18 1.50
C ALA A 211 -16.63 -16.60 2.38
#